data_AF-A0A516R5V2-F1
#
_entry.id   AF-A0A516R5V2-F1
#
_cell.length_a   1.000
_cell.length_b   1.000
_cell.length_c   1.000
_cell.angle_alpha   90.00
_cell.angle_beta   90.00
_cell.angle_gamma   90.00
#
_symmetry.space_group_name_H-M   'P 1'
#
loop_
_entity.id
_entity.type
_entity.pdbx_description
1 polymer ?
#
loop_
_entity_poly.entity_id
_entity_poly.type
_entity_poly.pdbx_seq_one_letter_code
_entity_poly.pdbx_strand_id
1 'polypeptide(L)'
;MIALSLAEIATVVGGQTYDIPDPSVRVTAQVVRDSREVEPGSLFAAFVGERVDGHDYAAQVVAAGAVAVLAQRPVGVPAIVVDDVQTALGALARHVVARLGATLVALTGSAGKTSTKDLIAQVLQREAPTVWTPGSFNNEIGLPLTALSATEETRFLVLEMGARGKGHIRYLTGLTPPRVGLVLNVGTAHIGEFGGREQIAEAKGELVESLPADGTAILNADDPLVRAMASRTRARVLLFGEAADADVRAENVRLTENGQPAFTLHTPSGCGDVRLRLYGEHHVSNALAAAAVAHDLGMPVDEIALALSEAGTLSRWRMEVTERPDGVTVVNDAYNANPESMRAALRALAAMGKGRRTWAVLGHMAELGDEGLAEHDAVGRLAVRLNVNKLVAVGGREASWLQLGAYNEGSWGEESVHVSDAQAAIDLLRSELRPGDVVLVKASRSVGLESVAQTLVADTAAGTATGGVDAR
;
A
#
# COMPACT_ATOMS: atom_id res chain seq x y z
N MET A 1 4.17 21.58 5.74
CA MET A 1 3.42 21.33 6.98
C MET A 1 2.75 22.62 7.46
N ILE A 2 1.74 22.54 8.34
CA ILE A 2 1.26 23.70 9.09
C ILE A 2 2.41 24.21 9.96
N ALA A 3 2.76 25.50 9.84
CA ALA A 3 3.91 26.03 10.57
C ALA A 3 3.60 26.24 12.06
N LEU A 4 4.39 25.62 12.94
CA LEU A 4 4.22 25.65 14.39
C LEU A 4 5.50 26.20 15.04
N SER A 5 5.38 26.98 16.12
CA SER A 5 6.56 27.43 16.87
C SER A 5 7.12 26.30 17.74
N LEU A 6 8.41 26.36 18.08
CA LEU A 6 9.01 25.41 19.03
C LEU A 6 8.30 25.42 20.39
N ALA A 7 7.85 26.59 20.86
CA ALA A 7 7.03 26.71 22.08
C ALA A 7 5.69 25.96 21.98
N GLU A 8 5.00 26.08 20.84
CA GLU A 8 3.73 25.39 20.59
C GLU A 8 3.96 23.87 20.55
N ILE A 9 4.98 23.43 19.82
CA ILE A 9 5.32 22.00 19.72
C ILE A 9 5.64 21.44 21.11
N ALA A 10 6.52 22.10 21.88
CA ALA A 10 6.89 21.66 23.23
C ALA A 10 5.66 21.53 24.14
N THR A 11 4.72 22.47 24.05
CA THR A 11 3.45 22.43 24.82
C THR A 11 2.58 21.24 24.40
N VAL A 12 2.39 21.04 23.09
CA VAL A 12 1.55 19.97 22.53
C VAL A 12 2.07 18.58 22.90
N VAL A 13 3.39 18.40 22.84
CA VAL A 13 4.03 17.10 23.12
C VAL A 13 4.40 16.91 24.59
N GLY A 14 4.17 17.90 25.45
CA GLY A 14 4.58 17.88 26.85
C GLY A 14 6.10 17.81 27.06
N GLY A 15 6.87 18.34 26.11
CA GLY A 15 8.33 18.25 26.10
C GLY A 15 9.04 19.43 26.76
N GLN A 16 10.27 19.21 27.21
CA GLN A 16 11.16 20.23 27.75
C GLN A 16 12.11 20.75 26.67
N THR A 17 12.29 22.06 26.59
CA THR A 17 13.18 22.69 25.61
C THR A 17 14.62 22.73 26.10
N TYR A 18 15.57 22.29 25.28
CA TYR A 18 17.01 22.34 25.54
C TYR A 18 17.72 23.04 24.39
N ASP A 19 18.70 23.87 24.71
CA ASP A 19 19.57 24.54 23.72
C ASP A 19 18.81 25.34 22.63
N ILE A 20 17.55 25.73 22.89
CA ILE A 20 16.70 26.53 21.99
C ILE A 20 16.88 28.02 22.36
N PRO A 21 17.54 28.85 21.53
CA PRO A 21 17.79 30.26 21.85
C PRO A 21 16.53 31.13 21.76
N ASP A 22 15.66 30.82 20.79
CA ASP A 22 14.40 31.53 20.55
C ASP A 22 13.26 30.50 20.35
N PRO A 23 12.35 30.36 21.34
CA PRO A 23 11.25 29.40 21.26
C PRO A 23 10.13 29.84 20.29
N SER A 24 10.19 31.06 19.75
CA SER A 24 9.24 31.56 18.75
C SER A 24 9.56 31.13 17.32
N VAL A 25 10.78 30.61 17.07
CA VAL A 25 11.17 30.05 15.77
C VAL A 25 10.19 28.96 15.36
N ARG A 26 9.83 28.96 14.07
CA ARG A 26 8.82 28.06 13.52
C ARG A 26 9.45 26.94 12.72
N VAL A 27 8.90 25.74 12.89
CA VAL A 27 9.08 24.62 11.97
C VAL A 27 8.19 24.88 10.77
N THR A 28 8.77 24.93 9.57
CA THR A 28 8.09 25.32 8.33
C THR A 28 8.19 24.24 7.24
N ALA A 29 9.18 23.35 7.32
CA ALA A 29 9.35 22.19 6.45
C ALA A 29 8.96 20.90 7.18
N GLN A 30 9.06 19.74 6.54
CA GLN A 30 8.47 18.50 7.06
C GLN A 30 9.06 18.05 8.41
N VAL A 31 8.25 17.31 9.17
CA VAL A 31 8.76 16.48 10.26
C VAL A 31 9.32 15.20 9.64
N VAL A 32 10.60 14.93 9.84
CA VAL A 32 11.31 13.81 9.19
C VAL A 32 11.99 12.93 10.24
N ARG A 33 12.13 11.64 9.93
CA ARG A 33 12.85 10.67 10.79
C ARG A 33 14.16 10.18 10.16
N ASP A 34 14.35 10.43 8.86
CA ASP A 34 15.57 10.09 8.14
C ASP A 34 16.43 11.36 8.03
N SER A 35 17.66 11.30 8.50
CA SER A 35 18.56 12.46 8.49
C SER A 35 18.90 12.93 7.06
N ARG A 36 18.70 12.07 6.07
CA ARG A 36 18.90 12.38 4.64
C ARG A 36 17.75 13.16 4.02
N GLU A 37 16.58 13.18 4.67
CA GLU A 37 15.37 13.89 4.22
C GLU A 37 15.26 15.29 4.85
N VAL A 38 16.23 15.69 5.67
CA VAL A 38 16.22 17.00 6.34
C VAL A 38 16.43 18.12 5.34
N GLU A 39 15.51 19.07 5.37
CA GLU A 39 15.58 20.32 4.64
C GLU A 39 15.54 21.53 5.61
N PRO A 40 16.00 22.72 5.18
CA PRO A 40 15.85 23.94 5.97
C PRO A 40 14.42 24.15 6.45
N GLY A 41 14.25 24.29 7.77
CA GLY A 41 12.92 24.46 8.39
C GLY A 41 12.31 23.17 8.96
N SER A 42 12.98 22.01 8.84
CA SER A 42 12.46 20.71 9.27
C SER A 42 12.50 20.53 10.80
N LEU A 43 11.69 19.60 11.30
CA LEU A 43 11.83 19.04 12.66
C LEU A 43 12.31 17.59 12.52
N PHE A 44 13.43 17.25 13.15
CA PHE A 44 13.94 15.87 13.09
C PHE A 44 13.46 15.05 14.29
N ALA A 45 12.75 13.95 14.05
CA ALA A 45 12.30 13.02 15.08
C ALA A 45 13.35 11.91 15.31
N ALA A 46 14.07 12.00 16.43
CA ALA A 46 15.15 11.08 16.77
C ALA A 46 14.60 9.81 17.45
N PHE A 47 14.45 8.74 16.68
CA PHE A 47 14.09 7.41 17.20
C PHE A 47 15.33 6.56 17.50
N VAL A 48 15.26 5.76 18.55
CA VAL A 48 16.23 4.67 18.78
C VAL A 48 15.81 3.48 17.91
N GLY A 49 16.56 3.19 16.85
CA GLY A 49 16.34 2.04 15.98
C GLY A 49 17.14 0.80 16.43
N GLU A 50 16.87 -0.35 15.81
CA GLU A 50 17.57 -1.61 16.12
C GLU A 50 19.08 -1.57 15.81
N ARG A 51 19.48 -0.76 14.81
CA ARG A 51 20.87 -0.69 14.33
C ARG A 51 21.54 0.65 14.58
N VAL A 52 20.74 1.71 14.75
CA VAL A 52 21.21 3.09 14.76
C VAL A 52 20.34 3.90 15.73
N ASP A 53 20.98 4.72 16.57
CA ASP A 53 20.31 5.70 17.40
C ASP A 53 20.18 7.03 16.64
N GLY A 54 18.95 7.48 16.37
CA GLY A 54 18.69 8.74 15.68
C GLY A 54 19.28 9.96 16.39
N HIS A 55 19.46 9.88 17.71
CA HIS A 55 20.04 10.98 18.50
C HIS A 55 21.48 11.32 18.07
N ASP A 56 22.22 10.34 17.56
CA ASP A 56 23.60 10.53 17.12
C ASP A 56 23.71 11.43 15.87
N TYR A 57 22.59 11.64 15.14
CA TYR A 57 22.54 12.54 13.98
C TYR A 57 22.16 13.98 14.34
N ALA A 58 21.89 14.31 15.60
CA ALA A 58 21.33 15.61 16.00
C ALA A 58 22.14 16.81 15.49
N ALA A 59 23.47 16.79 15.67
CA ALA A 59 24.34 17.86 15.18
C ALA A 59 24.35 17.97 13.65
N GLN A 60 24.34 16.82 12.96
CA GLN A 60 24.32 16.77 11.50
C GLN A 60 23.02 17.36 10.93
N VAL A 61 21.86 17.01 11.50
CA VAL A 61 20.56 17.47 10.97
C VAL A 61 20.33 18.95 11.22
N VAL A 62 20.77 19.48 12.36
CA VAL A 62 20.71 20.93 12.63
C VAL A 62 21.65 21.69 11.70
N ALA A 63 22.85 21.16 11.44
CA ALA A 63 23.76 21.72 10.43
C ALA A 63 23.17 21.69 9.00
N ALA A 64 22.32 20.71 8.70
CA ALA A 64 21.57 20.61 7.44
C ALA A 64 20.32 21.52 7.37
N GLY A 65 19.98 22.22 8.45
CA GLY A 65 18.90 23.22 8.47
C GLY A 65 17.65 22.81 9.25
N ALA A 66 17.66 21.67 9.97
CA ALA A 66 16.59 21.38 10.92
C ALA A 66 16.54 22.46 12.01
N VAL A 67 15.33 22.90 12.34
CA VAL A 67 15.07 23.94 13.35
C VAL A 67 15.33 23.40 14.76
N ALA A 68 14.95 22.13 14.99
CA ALA A 68 15.19 21.44 16.25
C ALA A 68 15.12 19.91 16.06
N VAL A 69 15.49 19.19 17.12
CA VAL A 69 15.35 17.74 17.24
C VAL A 69 14.28 17.40 18.28
N LEU A 70 13.32 16.53 17.96
CA LEU A 70 12.45 15.87 18.92
C LEU A 70 13.17 14.62 19.43
N ALA A 71 13.55 14.60 20.71
CA ALA A 71 14.48 13.64 21.29
C ALA A 71 14.00 13.08 22.64
N GLN A 72 14.63 12.00 23.12
CA GLN A 72 14.45 11.42 24.46
C GLN A 72 15.48 11.88 25.48
N ARG A 73 16.49 12.64 25.04
CA ARG A 73 17.54 13.20 25.89
C ARG A 73 18.11 14.48 25.28
N PRO A 74 18.75 15.35 26.06
CA PRO A 74 19.51 16.47 25.53
C PRO A 74 20.61 16.00 24.58
N VAL A 75 20.79 16.72 23.46
CA VAL A 75 21.72 16.34 22.36
C VAL A 75 22.72 17.45 21.99
N GLY A 76 22.79 18.53 22.78
CA GLY A 76 23.76 19.62 22.59
C GLY A 76 23.46 20.56 21.41
N VAL A 77 22.25 20.48 20.86
CA VAL A 77 21.69 21.33 19.80
C VAL A 77 20.21 21.57 20.10
N PRO A 78 19.54 22.57 19.49
CA PRO A 78 18.14 22.88 19.77
C PRO A 78 17.26 21.62 19.75
N ALA A 79 16.65 21.30 20.89
CA ALA A 79 15.89 20.06 21.07
C ALA A 79 14.66 20.24 21.96
N ILE A 80 13.62 19.47 21.64
CA ILE A 80 12.45 19.26 22.49
C ILE A 80 12.57 17.83 23.01
N VAL A 81 12.80 17.69 24.31
CA VAL A 81 13.02 16.41 24.97
C VAL A 81 11.72 15.89 25.58
N VAL A 82 11.34 14.67 25.23
CA VAL A 82 10.11 13.97 25.62
C VAL A 82 10.45 12.57 26.13
N ASP A 83 9.57 11.94 26.92
CA ASP A 83 9.80 10.57 27.38
C ASP A 83 9.79 9.56 26.24
N ASP A 84 8.89 9.75 25.27
CA ASP A 84 8.71 8.87 24.12
C ASP A 84 8.42 9.67 22.83
N VAL A 85 9.30 9.55 21.85
CA VAL A 85 9.22 10.30 20.58
C VAL A 85 8.03 9.84 19.74
N GLN A 86 7.64 8.56 19.81
CA GLN A 86 6.48 8.05 19.09
C GLN A 86 5.18 8.67 19.60
N THR A 87 5.01 8.70 20.91
CA THR A 87 3.85 9.30 21.59
C THR A 87 3.79 10.80 21.31
N ALA A 88 4.93 11.50 21.39
CA ALA A 88 5.02 12.92 21.06
C ALA A 88 4.64 13.20 19.60
N LEU A 89 5.12 12.37 18.67
CA LEU A 89 4.78 12.50 17.25
C LEU A 89 3.28 12.28 16.99
N GLY A 90 2.68 11.30 17.66
CA GLY A 90 1.24 11.05 17.61
C GLY A 90 0.42 12.22 18.18
N ALA A 91 0.85 12.80 19.30
CA ALA A 91 0.21 13.99 19.89
C ALA A 91 0.28 15.20 18.95
N LEU A 92 1.44 15.41 18.32
CA LEU A 92 1.63 16.49 17.35
C LEU A 92 0.75 16.29 16.10
N ALA A 93 0.68 15.06 15.57
CA ALA A 93 -0.20 14.75 14.44
C ALA A 93 -1.66 15.00 14.76
N ARG A 94 -2.13 14.59 15.95
CA ARG A 94 -3.48 14.85 16.42
C ARG A 94 -3.80 16.34 16.49
N HIS A 95 -2.88 17.14 17.04
CA HIS A 95 -3.01 18.60 17.10
C HIS A 95 -3.14 19.23 15.71
N VAL A 96 -2.27 18.83 14.78
CA VAL A 96 -2.29 19.32 13.39
C VAL A 96 -3.59 18.93 12.68
N VAL A 97 -4.03 17.68 12.80
CA VAL A 97 -5.29 17.22 12.18
C VAL A 97 -6.50 17.98 12.73
N ALA A 98 -6.56 18.20 14.05
CA ALA A 98 -7.64 18.96 14.67
C ALA A 98 -7.68 20.43 14.20
N ARG A 99 -6.50 21.03 13.95
CA ARG A 99 -6.38 22.40 13.47
C ARG A 99 -6.67 22.56 11.98
N LEU A 100 -6.37 21.55 11.16
CA LEU A 100 -6.45 21.62 9.70
C LEU A 100 -7.89 21.74 9.18
N GLY A 101 -8.86 21.10 9.84
CA GLY A 101 -10.25 21.08 9.37
C GLY A 101 -10.47 20.34 8.05
N ALA A 102 -9.48 19.58 7.57
CA ALA A 102 -9.59 18.71 6.40
C ALA A 102 -10.50 17.51 6.69
N THR A 103 -11.12 16.97 5.65
CA THR A 103 -11.85 15.71 5.76
C THR A 103 -10.86 14.55 5.70
N LEU A 104 -10.79 13.80 6.80
CA LEU A 104 -9.91 12.64 6.92
C LEU A 104 -10.64 11.36 6.51
N VAL A 105 -10.08 10.69 5.52
CA VAL A 105 -10.49 9.36 5.04
C VAL A 105 -9.46 8.35 5.54
N ALA A 106 -9.87 7.43 6.40
CA ALA A 106 -9.04 6.33 6.86
C ALA A 106 -9.47 5.02 6.21
N LEU A 107 -8.53 4.16 5.85
CA LEU A 107 -8.83 2.87 5.24
C LEU A 107 -7.99 1.72 5.79
N THR A 108 -8.61 0.54 5.91
CA THR A 108 -7.94 -0.70 6.27
C THR A 108 -8.47 -1.89 5.46
N GLY A 109 -7.75 -3.01 5.52
CA GLY A 109 -8.05 -4.24 4.77
C GLY A 109 -6.90 -5.23 4.86
N SER A 110 -7.16 -6.50 4.57
CA SER A 110 -6.10 -7.52 4.49
C SER A 110 -5.29 -7.35 3.20
N ALA A 111 -5.94 -7.02 2.09
CA ALA A 111 -5.32 -6.70 0.80
C ALA A 111 -5.94 -5.43 0.18
N GLY A 112 -5.26 -4.84 -0.81
CA GLY A 112 -5.78 -3.72 -1.60
C GLY A 112 -5.66 -2.32 -0.98
N LYS A 113 -5.22 -2.20 0.28
CA LYS A 113 -5.10 -0.92 1.01
C LYS A 113 -4.37 0.17 0.22
N THR A 114 -3.09 -0.06 -0.11
CA THR A 114 -2.28 0.95 -0.78
C THR A 114 -2.79 1.29 -2.17
N SER A 115 -3.22 0.30 -2.95
CA SER A 115 -3.78 0.52 -4.29
C SER A 115 -5.09 1.32 -4.24
N THR A 116 -5.94 1.06 -3.25
CA THR A 116 -7.18 1.82 -3.05
C THR A 116 -6.89 3.24 -2.58
N LYS A 117 -5.96 3.42 -1.64
CA LYS A 117 -5.49 4.74 -1.20
C LYS A 117 -4.92 5.55 -2.37
N ASP A 118 -4.14 4.93 -3.25
CA ASP A 118 -3.60 5.60 -4.46
C ASP A 118 -4.73 6.01 -5.43
N LEU A 119 -5.78 5.18 -5.58
CA LEU A 119 -6.95 5.54 -6.38
C LEU A 119 -7.75 6.69 -5.75
N ILE A 120 -8.05 6.62 -4.44
CA ILE A 120 -8.72 7.69 -3.71
C ILE A 120 -7.94 8.99 -3.85
N ALA A 121 -6.62 8.96 -3.66
CA ALA A 121 -5.78 10.15 -3.79
C ALA A 121 -5.91 10.79 -5.18
N GLN A 122 -5.78 10.00 -6.26
CA GLN A 122 -5.89 10.52 -7.63
C GLN A 122 -7.28 11.07 -7.94
N VAL A 123 -8.33 10.43 -7.43
CA VAL A 123 -9.71 10.91 -7.61
C VAL A 123 -9.93 12.22 -6.87
N LEU A 124 -9.60 12.29 -5.57
CA LEU A 124 -9.82 13.47 -4.73
C LEU A 124 -8.92 14.65 -5.08
N GLN A 125 -7.73 14.41 -5.63
CA GLN A 125 -6.84 15.46 -6.11
C GLN A 125 -7.45 16.34 -7.21
N ARG A 126 -8.42 15.81 -7.97
CA ARG A 126 -9.13 16.58 -8.99
C ARG A 126 -10.08 17.62 -8.39
N GLU A 127 -10.58 17.33 -7.19
CA GLU A 127 -11.51 18.20 -6.46
C GLU A 127 -10.76 19.22 -5.61
N ALA A 128 -9.77 18.78 -4.83
CA ALA A 128 -9.06 19.67 -3.93
C ALA A 128 -7.67 19.14 -3.50
N PRO A 129 -6.79 20.01 -2.96
CA PRO A 129 -5.49 19.58 -2.45
C PRO A 129 -5.63 18.44 -1.44
N THR A 130 -4.99 17.31 -1.77
CA THR A 130 -5.11 16.05 -1.05
C THR A 130 -3.73 15.56 -0.63
N VAL A 131 -3.59 15.15 0.63
CA VAL A 131 -2.42 14.46 1.15
C VAL A 131 -2.79 13.01 1.45
N TRP A 132 -1.87 12.08 1.19
CA TRP A 132 -2.11 10.66 1.40
C TRP A 132 -0.84 9.93 1.86
N THR A 133 -1.02 8.76 2.47
CA THR A 133 0.11 7.94 2.94
C THR A 133 1.06 7.57 1.80
N PRO A 134 2.37 7.89 1.87
CA PRO A 134 3.34 7.43 0.89
C PRO A 134 3.62 5.93 1.09
N GLY A 135 3.61 5.15 0.00
CA GLY A 135 3.80 3.70 0.06
C GLY A 135 2.85 3.04 1.07
N SER A 136 3.42 2.38 2.08
CA SER A 136 2.69 1.72 3.18
C SER A 136 3.11 2.25 4.56
N PHE A 137 3.25 3.57 4.70
CA PHE A 137 3.56 4.25 5.96
C PHE A 137 2.31 4.29 6.87
N ASN A 138 1.85 3.11 7.27
CA ASN A 138 0.51 2.87 7.82
C ASN A 138 0.51 2.43 9.30
N ASN A 139 1.64 2.62 9.99
CA ASN A 139 1.86 2.26 11.39
C ASN A 139 1.97 3.50 12.30
N GLU A 140 2.26 3.27 13.59
CA GLU A 140 2.39 4.26 14.66
C GLU A 140 3.42 5.38 14.44
N ILE A 141 4.32 5.23 13.44
CA ILE A 141 5.30 6.24 13.06
C ILE A 141 4.93 6.87 11.70
N GLY A 142 4.72 6.03 10.68
CA GLY A 142 4.48 6.51 9.31
C GLY A 142 3.19 7.30 9.15
N LEU A 143 2.14 6.92 9.88
CA LEU A 143 0.83 7.57 9.83
C LEU A 143 0.91 9.02 10.39
N PRO A 144 1.45 9.26 11.60
CA PRO A 144 1.71 10.62 12.07
C PRO A 144 2.56 11.48 11.14
N LEU A 145 3.66 10.95 10.59
CA LEU A 145 4.51 11.70 9.64
C LEU A 145 3.72 12.14 8.41
N THR A 146 2.88 11.26 7.87
CA THR A 146 1.98 11.60 6.76
C THR A 146 1.04 12.74 7.13
N ALA A 147 0.37 12.66 8.29
CA ALA A 147 -0.55 13.70 8.73
C ALA A 147 0.15 15.05 8.94
N LEU A 148 1.38 15.04 9.45
CA LEU A 148 2.21 16.23 9.66
C LEU A 148 2.71 16.85 8.35
N SER A 149 2.71 16.12 7.24
CA SER A 149 3.06 16.70 5.94
C SER A 149 2.01 17.69 5.41
N ALA A 150 0.76 17.61 5.90
CA ALA A 150 -0.35 18.44 5.44
C ALA A 150 -0.11 19.95 5.64
N THR A 151 -0.62 20.74 4.72
CA THR A 151 -0.54 22.22 4.71
C THR A 151 -1.91 22.81 4.96
N GLU A 152 -1.99 24.12 5.23
CA GLU A 152 -3.26 24.83 5.43
C GLU A 152 -4.20 24.74 4.20
N GLU A 153 -3.67 24.43 3.02
CA GLU A 153 -4.44 24.24 1.79
C GLU A 153 -5.05 22.83 1.68
N THR A 154 -4.55 21.85 2.46
CA THR A 154 -5.01 20.47 2.39
C THR A 154 -6.49 20.38 2.77
N ARG A 155 -7.31 19.84 1.86
CA ARG A 155 -8.75 19.65 2.05
C ARG A 155 -9.11 18.20 2.36
N PHE A 156 -8.34 17.26 1.85
CA PHE A 156 -8.52 15.83 2.09
C PHE A 156 -7.23 15.18 2.60
N LEU A 157 -7.37 14.29 3.58
CA LEU A 157 -6.26 13.51 4.13
C LEU A 157 -6.60 12.02 4.06
N VAL A 158 -5.93 11.26 3.19
CA VAL A 158 -6.23 9.85 2.91
C VAL A 158 -5.19 8.95 3.58
N LEU A 159 -5.56 8.36 4.69
CA LEU A 159 -4.65 7.65 5.57
C LEU A 159 -4.88 6.13 5.58
N GLU A 160 -3.87 5.40 5.10
CA GLU A 160 -3.86 3.95 5.21
C GLU A 160 -3.52 3.52 6.65
N MET A 161 -4.28 2.59 7.23
CA MET A 161 -4.06 2.04 8.57
C MET A 161 -3.81 0.53 8.53
N GLY A 162 -2.60 0.14 8.94
CA GLY A 162 -2.17 -1.24 9.13
C GLY A 162 -2.42 -1.72 10.56
N ALA A 163 -2.61 -3.03 10.73
CA ALA A 163 -2.72 -3.63 12.05
C ALA A 163 -2.20 -5.06 12.02
N ARG A 164 -1.59 -5.45 13.15
CA ARG A 164 -1.08 -6.80 13.46
C ARG A 164 -1.77 -7.42 14.68
N GLY A 165 -2.61 -6.64 15.36
CA GLY A 165 -3.32 -7.06 16.55
C GLY A 165 -4.51 -6.15 16.85
N LYS A 166 -5.34 -6.61 17.78
CA LYS A 166 -6.45 -5.85 18.34
C LYS A 166 -5.90 -4.61 19.08
N GLY A 167 -6.60 -3.49 18.96
CA GLY A 167 -6.24 -2.19 19.53
C GLY A 167 -5.37 -1.33 18.61
N HIS A 168 -4.73 -1.90 17.58
CA HIS A 168 -3.82 -1.14 16.71
C HIS A 168 -4.59 -0.13 15.87
N ILE A 169 -5.69 -0.53 15.22
CA ILE A 169 -6.50 0.41 14.43
C ILE A 169 -7.10 1.47 15.34
N ARG A 170 -7.62 1.08 16.52
CA ARG A 170 -8.12 2.03 17.52
C ARG A 170 -7.06 3.05 17.90
N TYR A 171 -5.83 2.61 18.19
CA TYR A 171 -4.71 3.49 18.49
C TYR A 171 -4.46 4.48 17.35
N LEU A 172 -4.34 4.00 16.10
CA LEU A 172 -4.11 4.84 14.92
C LEU A 172 -5.23 5.87 14.70
N THR A 173 -6.50 5.47 14.83
CA THR A 173 -7.64 6.41 14.77
C THR A 173 -7.63 7.43 15.91
N GLY A 174 -7.01 7.11 17.04
CA GLY A 174 -6.81 8.05 18.15
C GLY A 174 -5.75 9.12 17.86
N LEU A 175 -4.78 8.82 16.99
CA LEU A 175 -3.76 9.78 16.52
C LEU A 175 -4.34 10.70 15.45
N THR A 176 -5.11 10.13 14.52
CA THR A 176 -5.68 10.85 13.38
C THR A 176 -7.18 10.52 13.23
N PRO A 177 -8.06 11.17 14.01
CA PRO A 177 -9.50 10.86 14.03
C PRO A 177 -10.16 11.01 12.64
N PRO A 178 -10.69 9.93 12.06
CA PRO A 178 -11.33 9.98 10.74
C PRO A 178 -12.77 10.47 10.80
N ARG A 179 -13.23 11.06 9.68
CA ARG A 179 -14.67 11.29 9.43
C ARG A 179 -15.25 10.22 8.50
N VAL A 180 -14.42 9.68 7.61
CA VAL A 180 -14.78 8.59 6.69
C VAL A 180 -13.88 7.39 6.99
N GLY A 181 -14.49 6.23 7.25
CA GLY A 181 -13.78 4.99 7.53
C GLY A 181 -14.13 3.91 6.51
N LEU A 182 -13.13 3.39 5.81
CA LEU A 182 -13.27 2.40 4.74
C LEU A 182 -12.65 1.05 5.14
N VAL A 183 -13.45 -0.02 5.11
CA VAL A 183 -12.95 -1.38 5.33
C VAL A 183 -13.08 -2.18 4.03
N LEU A 184 -11.94 -2.62 3.49
CA LEU A 184 -11.89 -3.24 2.16
C LEU A 184 -12.24 -4.73 2.15
N ASN A 185 -11.69 -5.50 3.08
CA ASN A 185 -11.83 -6.96 3.14
C ASN A 185 -11.20 -7.53 4.43
N VAL A 186 -11.60 -8.75 4.77
CA VAL A 186 -11.05 -9.64 5.80
C VAL A 186 -10.58 -10.94 5.16
N GLY A 187 -9.31 -10.94 4.74
CA GLY A 187 -8.57 -12.13 4.27
C GLY A 187 -7.64 -12.73 5.34
N THR A 188 -6.64 -13.50 4.92
CA THR A 188 -5.68 -14.23 5.80
C THR A 188 -4.35 -13.52 6.01
N ALA A 189 -4.20 -12.26 5.59
CA ALA A 189 -3.00 -11.48 5.89
C ALA A 189 -2.78 -11.37 7.41
N HIS A 190 -1.56 -11.63 7.87
CA HIS A 190 -1.17 -11.66 9.29
C HIS A 190 -1.93 -12.69 10.12
N ILE A 191 -2.53 -13.73 9.51
CA ILE A 191 -3.36 -14.70 10.24
C ILE A 191 -2.62 -15.38 11.40
N GLY A 192 -1.31 -15.63 11.25
CA GLY A 192 -0.49 -16.18 12.32
C GLY A 192 -0.35 -15.26 13.54
N GLU A 193 -0.43 -13.94 13.36
CA GLU A 193 -0.36 -12.95 14.44
C GLU A 193 -1.73 -12.73 15.11
N PHE A 194 -2.81 -12.72 14.32
CA PHE A 194 -4.16 -12.46 14.83
C PHE A 194 -4.84 -13.69 15.44
N GLY A 195 -4.45 -14.90 15.02
CA GLY A 195 -5.06 -16.14 15.52
C GLY A 195 -6.40 -16.51 14.87
N GLY A 196 -6.76 -15.90 13.73
CA GLY A 196 -7.96 -16.24 12.97
C GLY A 196 -8.60 -15.06 12.21
N ARG A 197 -9.54 -15.36 11.31
CA ARG A 197 -10.22 -14.35 10.49
C ARG A 197 -11.19 -13.50 11.31
N GLU A 198 -11.79 -14.08 12.33
CA GLU A 198 -12.70 -13.40 13.26
C GLU A 198 -11.94 -12.31 14.04
N GLN A 199 -10.73 -12.60 14.51
CA GLN A 199 -9.88 -11.63 15.21
C GLN A 199 -9.40 -10.51 14.26
N ILE A 200 -9.12 -10.85 13.00
CA ILE A 200 -8.84 -9.85 11.96
C ILE A 200 -10.07 -8.93 11.76
N ALA A 201 -11.28 -9.49 11.69
CA ALA A 201 -12.52 -8.71 11.56
C ALA A 201 -12.78 -7.83 12.79
N GLU A 202 -12.55 -8.34 14.00
CA GLU A 202 -12.64 -7.56 15.23
C GLU A 202 -11.69 -6.36 15.18
N ALA A 203 -10.41 -6.59 14.92
CA ALA A 203 -9.40 -5.53 14.88
C ALA A 203 -9.65 -4.50 13.78
N LYS A 204 -10.04 -4.93 12.57
CA LYS A 204 -10.34 -4.00 11.47
C LYS A 204 -11.60 -3.17 11.73
N GLY A 205 -12.61 -3.76 12.37
CA GLY A 205 -13.84 -3.03 12.69
C GLY A 205 -13.67 -1.96 13.76
N GLU A 206 -12.55 -1.91 14.48
CA GLU A 206 -12.20 -0.76 15.31
C GLU A 206 -12.21 0.56 14.52
N LEU A 207 -11.95 0.50 13.20
CA LEU A 207 -12.02 1.68 12.34
C LEU A 207 -13.42 2.30 12.35
N VAL A 208 -14.46 1.48 12.16
CA VAL A 208 -15.84 1.99 12.08
C VAL A 208 -16.44 2.27 13.45
N GLU A 209 -15.95 1.63 14.50
CA GLU A 209 -16.28 1.93 15.89
C GLU A 209 -15.78 3.31 16.33
N SER A 210 -14.64 3.75 15.79
CA SER A 210 -14.03 5.04 16.09
C SER A 210 -14.66 6.24 15.35
N LEU A 211 -15.57 5.99 14.40
CA LEU A 211 -16.19 7.07 13.62
C LEU A 211 -17.17 7.90 14.47
N PRO A 212 -17.24 9.22 14.25
CA PRO A 212 -18.27 10.05 14.86
C PRO A 212 -19.65 9.70 14.27
N ALA A 213 -20.72 10.03 15.00
CA ALA A 213 -22.09 9.71 14.58
C ALA A 213 -22.52 10.41 13.27
N ASP A 214 -21.92 11.55 12.96
CA ASP A 214 -22.11 12.30 11.70
C ASP A 214 -21.05 11.93 10.63
N GLY A 215 -20.26 10.88 10.85
CA GLY A 215 -19.31 10.33 9.88
C GLY A 215 -19.95 9.29 8.95
N THR A 216 -19.12 8.70 8.10
CA THR A 216 -19.52 7.64 7.17
C THR A 216 -18.61 6.41 7.30
N ALA A 217 -19.22 5.24 7.46
CA ALA A 217 -18.59 3.93 7.35
C ALA A 217 -18.85 3.36 5.94
N ILE A 218 -17.78 3.15 5.17
CA ILE A 218 -17.82 2.57 3.83
C ILE A 218 -17.37 1.11 3.93
N LEU A 219 -18.23 0.19 3.55
CA LEU A 219 -18.06 -1.24 3.80
C LEU A 219 -18.21 -2.06 2.52
N ASN A 220 -17.34 -3.05 2.34
CA ASN A 220 -17.44 -4.00 1.25
C ASN A 220 -18.65 -4.93 1.44
N ALA A 221 -19.61 -4.89 0.52
CA ALA A 221 -20.81 -5.70 0.52
C ALA A 221 -20.54 -7.18 0.19
N ASP A 222 -19.44 -7.45 -0.53
CA ASP A 222 -19.07 -8.79 -1.02
C ASP A 222 -18.31 -9.61 0.04
N ASP A 223 -17.86 -8.96 1.12
CA ASP A 223 -17.19 -9.62 2.24
C ASP A 223 -18.14 -9.68 3.46
N PRO A 224 -18.66 -10.87 3.83
CA PRO A 224 -19.62 -10.99 4.92
C PRO A 224 -19.12 -10.47 6.28
N LEU A 225 -17.82 -10.60 6.57
CA LEU A 225 -17.24 -10.14 7.83
C LEU A 225 -17.14 -8.62 7.87
N VAL A 226 -16.84 -7.99 6.74
CA VAL A 226 -16.87 -6.53 6.60
C VAL A 226 -18.29 -6.00 6.64
N ARG A 227 -19.20 -6.61 5.89
CA ARG A 227 -20.62 -6.22 5.87
C ARG A 227 -21.26 -6.28 7.26
N ALA A 228 -20.92 -7.28 8.07
CA ALA A 228 -21.39 -7.40 9.45
C ALA A 228 -20.96 -6.21 10.36
N MET A 229 -19.89 -5.49 9.99
CA MET A 229 -19.42 -4.31 10.74
C MET A 229 -20.40 -3.14 10.70
N ALA A 230 -21.39 -3.14 9.80
CA ALA A 230 -22.46 -2.14 9.78
C ALA A 230 -23.18 -2.00 11.13
N SER A 231 -23.27 -3.10 11.89
CA SER A 231 -23.88 -3.12 13.24
C SER A 231 -23.00 -2.53 14.34
N ARG A 232 -21.71 -2.26 14.07
CA ARG A 232 -20.71 -1.80 15.04
C ARG A 232 -20.50 -0.30 15.05
N THR A 233 -21.25 0.45 14.25
CA THR A 233 -21.11 1.91 14.14
C THR A 233 -22.47 2.61 14.26
N ARG A 234 -22.42 3.88 14.66
CA ARG A 234 -23.57 4.81 14.61
C ARG A 234 -23.48 5.76 13.41
N ALA A 235 -22.36 5.75 12.70
CA ALA A 235 -22.15 6.52 11.49
C ALA A 235 -23.09 6.05 10.38
N ARG A 236 -23.25 6.88 9.34
CA ARG A 236 -23.95 6.47 8.12
C ARG A 236 -23.19 5.32 7.47
N VAL A 237 -23.90 4.27 7.07
CA VAL A 237 -23.29 3.14 6.34
C VAL A 237 -23.52 3.32 4.84
N LEU A 238 -22.47 3.13 4.05
CA LEU A 238 -22.51 3.07 2.59
C LEU A 238 -21.82 1.78 2.13
N LEU A 239 -22.49 1.00 1.29
CA LEU A 239 -21.99 -0.28 0.80
C LEU A 239 -21.39 -0.12 -0.60
N PHE A 240 -20.23 -0.75 -0.81
CA PHE A 240 -19.63 -0.87 -2.15
C PHE A 240 -19.37 -2.34 -2.48
N GLY A 241 -19.38 -2.69 -3.76
CA GLY A 241 -19.08 -4.06 -4.20
C GLY A 241 -19.81 -4.45 -5.48
N GLU A 242 -19.73 -5.70 -5.86
CA GLU A 242 -20.46 -6.28 -7.00
C GLU A 242 -21.83 -6.83 -6.59
N ALA A 243 -22.11 -6.92 -5.29
CA ALA A 243 -23.41 -7.28 -4.75
C ALA A 243 -24.53 -6.36 -5.28
N ALA A 244 -25.68 -6.94 -5.60
CA ALA A 244 -26.82 -6.21 -6.16
C ALA A 244 -27.38 -5.13 -5.23
N ASP A 245 -27.18 -5.26 -3.92
CA ASP A 245 -27.62 -4.33 -2.89
C ASP A 245 -26.52 -3.37 -2.42
N ALA A 246 -25.36 -3.34 -3.09
CA ALA A 246 -24.37 -2.30 -2.87
C ALA A 246 -24.83 -0.95 -3.46
N ASP A 247 -24.59 0.13 -2.71
CA ASP A 247 -24.93 1.50 -3.14
C ASP A 247 -24.02 1.94 -4.30
N VAL A 248 -22.73 1.61 -4.21
CA VAL A 248 -21.74 1.85 -5.26
C VAL A 248 -21.26 0.52 -5.82
N ARG A 249 -21.63 0.22 -7.07
CA ARG A 249 -21.40 -1.10 -7.66
C ARG A 249 -20.90 -1.06 -9.09
N ALA A 250 -20.33 -2.18 -9.53
CA ALA A 250 -19.97 -2.41 -10.92
C ALA A 250 -20.98 -3.34 -11.59
N GLU A 251 -21.35 -3.02 -12.82
CA GLU A 251 -22.06 -3.92 -13.73
C GLU A 251 -21.23 -4.14 -15.00
N ASN A 252 -21.49 -5.23 -15.72
CA ASN A 252 -20.81 -5.57 -16.98
C ASN A 252 -19.27 -5.63 -16.88
N VAL A 253 -18.76 -6.12 -15.74
CA VAL A 253 -17.33 -6.27 -15.50
C VAL A 253 -16.70 -7.18 -16.55
N ARG A 254 -15.66 -6.68 -17.19
CA ARG A 254 -14.88 -7.41 -18.18
C ARG A 254 -13.42 -7.01 -18.12
N LEU A 255 -12.54 -7.92 -18.51
CA LEU A 255 -11.14 -7.61 -18.77
C LEU A 255 -10.94 -7.33 -20.26
N THR A 256 -10.20 -6.28 -20.56
CA THR A 256 -9.71 -5.99 -21.91
C THR A 256 -8.63 -7.03 -22.31
N GLU A 257 -8.24 -7.03 -23.59
CA GLU A 257 -7.17 -7.93 -24.09
C GLU A 257 -5.84 -7.76 -23.34
N ASN A 258 -5.57 -6.55 -22.85
CA ASN A 258 -4.38 -6.25 -22.06
C ASN A 258 -4.54 -6.61 -20.57
N GLY A 259 -5.67 -7.17 -20.14
CA GLY A 259 -5.93 -7.52 -18.73
C GLY A 259 -6.37 -6.35 -17.84
N GLN A 260 -6.73 -5.21 -18.43
CA GLN A 260 -7.25 -4.05 -17.70
C GLN A 260 -8.77 -4.16 -17.50
N PRO A 261 -9.31 -3.90 -16.29
CA PRO A 261 -10.76 -3.92 -16.06
C PRO A 261 -11.52 -2.79 -16.75
N ALA A 262 -12.70 -3.12 -17.26
CA ALA A 262 -13.72 -2.17 -17.71
C ALA A 262 -15.09 -2.59 -17.19
N PHE A 263 -15.89 -1.63 -16.75
CA PHE A 263 -17.20 -1.85 -16.15
C PHE A 263 -18.05 -0.58 -16.19
N THR A 264 -19.35 -0.71 -15.98
CA THR A 264 -20.24 0.42 -15.74
C THR A 264 -20.34 0.63 -14.24
N LEU A 265 -19.89 1.80 -13.76
CA LEU A 265 -20.01 2.24 -12.38
C LEU A 265 -21.43 2.75 -12.12
N HIS A 266 -22.06 2.25 -11.07
CA HIS A 266 -23.32 2.75 -10.54
C HIS A 266 -23.08 3.38 -9.18
N THR A 267 -23.66 4.54 -8.95
CA THR A 267 -23.72 5.24 -7.66
C THR A 267 -25.16 5.67 -7.39
N PRO A 268 -25.51 6.10 -6.17
CA PRO A 268 -26.80 6.72 -5.90
C PRO A 268 -27.11 7.97 -6.73
N SER A 269 -26.08 8.64 -7.27
CA SER A 269 -26.22 9.84 -8.11
C SER A 269 -26.28 9.57 -9.62
N GLY A 270 -26.02 8.36 -10.08
CA GLY A 270 -26.12 8.00 -11.50
C GLY A 270 -25.20 6.85 -11.91
N CYS A 271 -24.86 6.78 -13.20
CA CYS A 271 -23.92 5.78 -13.72
C CYS A 271 -22.91 6.39 -14.70
N GLY A 272 -21.75 5.75 -14.83
CA GLY A 272 -20.70 6.14 -15.77
C GLY A 272 -19.82 4.96 -16.16
N ASP A 273 -19.28 4.97 -17.38
CA ASP A 273 -18.40 3.90 -17.84
C ASP A 273 -16.95 4.14 -17.37
N VAL A 274 -16.35 3.09 -16.80
CA VAL A 274 -14.98 3.10 -16.31
C VAL A 274 -14.14 2.12 -17.11
N ARG A 275 -12.95 2.58 -17.52
CA ARG A 275 -11.89 1.72 -18.07
C ARG A 275 -10.59 2.03 -17.34
N LEU A 276 -10.21 1.15 -16.43
CA LEU A 276 -9.00 1.34 -15.63
C LEU A 276 -7.75 1.19 -16.50
N ARG A 277 -6.68 1.89 -16.13
CA ARG A 277 -5.34 1.66 -16.68
C ARG A 277 -4.54 0.61 -15.90
N LEU A 278 -5.03 0.25 -14.71
CA LEU A 278 -4.47 -0.76 -13.82
C LEU A 278 -4.81 -2.18 -14.31
N TYR A 279 -3.99 -3.15 -13.91
CA TYR A 279 -4.06 -4.52 -14.41
C TYR A 279 -4.58 -5.49 -13.36
N GLY A 280 -5.54 -6.34 -13.76
CA GLY A 280 -6.13 -7.36 -12.91
C GLY A 280 -7.49 -6.97 -12.34
N GLU A 281 -8.40 -7.95 -12.34
CA GLU A 281 -9.80 -7.82 -11.96
C GLU A 281 -10.02 -7.31 -10.53
N HIS A 282 -9.11 -7.65 -9.60
CA HIS A 282 -9.16 -7.19 -8.21
C HIS A 282 -9.14 -5.65 -8.06
N HIS A 283 -8.71 -4.90 -9.09
CA HIS A 283 -8.82 -3.44 -9.08
C HIS A 283 -10.24 -2.91 -9.25
N VAL A 284 -11.22 -3.73 -9.67
CA VAL A 284 -12.63 -3.33 -9.69
C VAL A 284 -13.10 -3.00 -8.28
N SER A 285 -12.91 -3.90 -7.32
CA SER A 285 -13.27 -3.65 -5.91
C SER A 285 -12.53 -2.44 -5.32
N ASN A 286 -11.23 -2.28 -5.61
CA ASN A 286 -10.46 -1.09 -5.19
C ASN A 286 -11.02 0.21 -5.81
N ALA A 287 -11.44 0.18 -7.08
CA ALA A 287 -12.02 1.32 -7.77
C ALA A 287 -13.42 1.67 -7.24
N LEU A 288 -14.25 0.67 -6.93
CA LEU A 288 -15.55 0.86 -6.29
C LEU A 288 -15.41 1.47 -4.89
N ALA A 289 -14.41 1.03 -4.12
CA ALA A 289 -14.09 1.61 -2.82
C ALA A 289 -13.67 3.09 -2.94
N ALA A 290 -12.87 3.43 -3.96
CA ALA A 290 -12.49 4.81 -4.24
C ALA A 290 -13.68 5.66 -4.72
N ALA A 291 -14.53 5.10 -5.59
CA ALA A 291 -15.77 5.75 -6.04
C ALA A 291 -16.73 6.01 -4.87
N ALA A 292 -16.83 5.08 -3.93
CA ALA A 292 -17.66 5.22 -2.74
C ALA A 292 -17.22 6.39 -1.85
N VAL A 293 -15.91 6.56 -1.65
CA VAL A 293 -15.34 7.72 -0.94
C VAL A 293 -15.64 9.01 -1.70
N ALA A 294 -15.38 9.04 -3.00
CA ALA A 294 -15.60 10.24 -3.81
C ALA A 294 -17.08 10.65 -3.86
N HIS A 295 -17.99 9.67 -3.98
CA HIS A 295 -19.43 9.89 -3.94
C HIS A 295 -19.90 10.40 -2.57
N ASP A 296 -19.40 9.82 -1.47
CA ASP A 296 -19.69 10.29 -0.11
C ASP A 296 -19.29 11.76 0.10
N LEU A 297 -18.19 12.18 -0.54
CA LEU A 297 -17.68 13.55 -0.52
C LEU A 297 -18.34 14.47 -1.55
N GLY A 298 -19.33 13.97 -2.31
CA GLY A 298 -20.19 14.78 -3.18
C GLY A 298 -19.74 14.89 -4.64
N MET A 299 -18.73 14.14 -5.07
CA MET A 299 -18.31 14.15 -6.48
C MET A 299 -19.38 13.54 -7.40
N PRO A 300 -19.63 14.12 -8.58
CA PRO A 300 -20.58 13.57 -9.54
C PRO A 300 -20.00 12.34 -10.25
N VAL A 301 -20.87 11.42 -10.65
CA VAL A 301 -20.47 10.07 -11.11
C VAL A 301 -19.62 10.09 -12.39
N ASP A 302 -19.85 11.05 -13.27
CA ASP A 302 -19.10 11.26 -14.50
C ASP A 302 -17.66 11.70 -14.22
N GLU A 303 -17.45 12.61 -13.26
CA GLU A 303 -16.11 13.00 -12.82
C GLU A 303 -15.38 11.85 -12.10
N ILE A 304 -16.09 11.07 -11.28
CA ILE A 304 -15.54 9.87 -10.63
C ILE A 304 -15.09 8.87 -11.69
N ALA A 305 -15.95 8.57 -12.68
CA ALA A 305 -15.66 7.60 -13.72
C ALA A 305 -14.47 8.03 -14.60
N LEU A 306 -14.39 9.31 -14.95
CA LEU A 306 -13.27 9.89 -15.67
C LEU A 306 -11.98 9.80 -14.86
N ALA A 307 -12.02 10.20 -13.58
CA ALA A 307 -10.87 10.15 -12.69
C ALA A 307 -10.30 8.74 -12.51
N LEU A 308 -11.17 7.75 -12.30
CA LEU A 308 -10.77 6.34 -12.20
C LEU A 308 -10.18 5.82 -13.51
N SER A 309 -10.71 6.26 -14.65
CA SER A 309 -10.22 5.84 -15.97
C SER A 309 -8.85 6.44 -16.32
N GLU A 310 -8.53 7.62 -15.78
CA GLU A 310 -7.23 8.28 -15.97
C GLU A 310 -6.18 7.83 -14.94
N ALA A 311 -6.63 7.37 -13.77
CA ALA A 311 -5.79 6.95 -12.67
C ALA A 311 -4.81 5.83 -13.07
N GLY A 312 -3.56 6.00 -12.66
CA GLY A 312 -2.46 5.08 -12.93
C GLY A 312 -1.80 4.56 -11.66
N THR A 313 -0.65 3.94 -11.84
CA THR A 313 0.17 3.42 -10.74
C THR A 313 0.93 4.55 -10.05
N LEU A 314 0.71 4.74 -8.75
CA LEU A 314 1.51 5.65 -7.91
C LEU A 314 2.54 4.89 -7.08
N SER A 315 2.12 3.82 -6.39
CA SER A 315 3.02 3.00 -5.58
C SER A 315 3.71 1.92 -6.41
N ARG A 316 5.03 1.78 -6.21
CA ARG A 316 5.87 0.77 -6.88
C ARG A 316 5.47 -0.66 -6.51
N TRP A 317 5.77 -1.59 -7.42
CA TRP A 317 5.75 -3.05 -7.22
C TRP A 317 4.39 -3.63 -6.83
N ARG A 318 3.31 -3.02 -7.34
CA ARG A 318 1.92 -3.46 -7.16
C ARG A 318 1.28 -3.60 -8.53
N MET A 319 1.42 -4.78 -9.13
CA MET A 319 1.05 -5.01 -10.53
C MET A 319 1.65 -3.95 -11.49
N GLU A 320 2.91 -3.58 -11.25
CA GLU A 320 3.66 -2.62 -12.09
C GLU A 320 4.08 -3.32 -13.39
N VAL A 321 3.40 -3.00 -14.49
CA VAL A 321 3.60 -3.62 -15.80
C VAL A 321 4.54 -2.77 -16.66
N THR A 322 5.60 -3.41 -17.16
CA THR A 322 6.53 -2.82 -18.12
C THR A 322 6.67 -3.73 -19.33
N GLU A 323 6.46 -3.19 -20.52
CA GLU A 323 6.77 -3.89 -21.77
C GLU A 323 8.18 -3.54 -22.22
N ARG A 324 8.99 -4.58 -22.46
CA ARG A 324 10.35 -4.44 -22.97
C ARG A 324 10.34 -4.25 -24.50
N PRO A 325 11.38 -3.61 -25.07
CA PRO A 325 11.50 -3.45 -26.52
C PRO A 325 11.49 -4.76 -27.32
N ASP A 326 11.86 -5.88 -26.71
CA ASP A 326 11.83 -7.21 -27.33
C ASP A 326 10.49 -7.95 -27.18
N GLY A 327 9.45 -7.27 -26.69
CA GLY A 327 8.08 -7.79 -26.56
C GLY A 327 7.83 -8.65 -25.32
N VAL A 328 8.80 -8.79 -24.41
CA VAL A 328 8.57 -9.40 -23.10
C VAL A 328 7.82 -8.43 -22.19
N THR A 329 6.75 -8.90 -21.55
CA THR A 329 6.01 -8.11 -20.55
C THR A 329 6.43 -8.54 -19.15
N VAL A 330 6.93 -7.61 -18.34
CA VAL A 330 7.32 -7.85 -16.94
C VAL A 330 6.27 -7.22 -16.03
N VAL A 331 5.70 -8.01 -15.14
CA VAL A 331 4.71 -7.61 -14.13
C VAL A 331 5.38 -7.71 -12.75
N ASN A 332 5.76 -6.57 -12.20
CA ASN A 332 6.37 -6.48 -10.88
C ASN A 332 5.29 -6.29 -9.81
N ASP A 333 5.00 -7.35 -9.06
CA ASP A 333 4.06 -7.35 -7.94
C ASP A 333 4.75 -7.79 -6.62
N ALA A 334 6.05 -7.48 -6.51
CA ALA A 334 6.94 -7.95 -5.46
C ALA A 334 7.05 -7.03 -4.23
N TYR A 335 6.07 -6.16 -3.98
CA TYR A 335 6.06 -5.38 -2.74
C TYR A 335 5.84 -6.27 -1.52
N ASN A 336 4.80 -7.11 -1.54
CA ASN A 336 4.48 -8.07 -0.51
C ASN A 336 3.58 -9.19 -1.07
N ALA A 337 3.44 -10.29 -0.33
CA ALA A 337 2.58 -11.40 -0.73
C ALA A 337 1.81 -12.01 0.44
N ASN A 338 0.56 -12.37 0.15
CA ASN A 338 -0.32 -13.18 0.96
C ASN A 338 -1.15 -14.07 0.01
N PRO A 339 -1.88 -15.08 0.51
CA PRO A 339 -2.57 -16.04 -0.34
C PRO A 339 -3.57 -15.39 -1.31
N GLU A 340 -4.39 -14.44 -0.88
CA GLU A 340 -5.36 -13.78 -1.75
C GLU A 340 -4.70 -12.94 -2.85
N SER A 341 -3.65 -12.18 -2.51
CA SER A 341 -2.90 -11.40 -3.50
C SER A 341 -2.14 -12.28 -4.49
N MET A 342 -1.61 -13.44 -4.07
CA MET A 342 -1.01 -14.42 -4.98
C MET A 342 -2.04 -14.94 -5.98
N ARG A 343 -3.24 -15.30 -5.51
CA ARG A 343 -4.34 -15.77 -6.37
C ARG A 343 -4.76 -14.68 -7.37
N ALA A 344 -4.89 -13.44 -6.92
CA ALA A 344 -5.24 -12.31 -7.77
C ALA A 344 -4.18 -12.04 -8.86
N ALA A 345 -2.90 -12.08 -8.48
CA ALA A 345 -1.78 -11.88 -9.40
C ALA A 345 -1.69 -13.00 -10.45
N LEU A 346 -1.87 -14.27 -10.05
CA LEU A 346 -1.89 -15.40 -11.00
C LEU A 346 -3.07 -15.33 -11.97
N ARG A 347 -4.27 -14.91 -11.52
CA ARG A 347 -5.41 -14.68 -12.43
C ARG A 347 -5.13 -13.57 -13.42
N ALA A 348 -4.50 -12.48 -12.98
CA ALA A 348 -4.10 -11.39 -13.85
C ALA A 348 -3.04 -11.84 -14.87
N LEU A 349 -2.03 -12.62 -14.44
CA LEU A 349 -1.04 -13.23 -15.34
C LEU A 349 -1.72 -14.09 -16.42
N ALA A 350 -2.66 -14.96 -16.03
CA ALA A 350 -3.39 -15.81 -16.96
C ALA A 350 -4.23 -14.98 -17.96
N ALA A 351 -4.82 -13.87 -17.53
CA ALA A 351 -5.57 -12.97 -18.40
C ALA A 351 -4.66 -12.24 -19.39
N MET A 352 -3.54 -11.67 -18.93
CA MET A 352 -2.56 -10.96 -19.76
C MET A 352 -1.78 -11.89 -20.70
N GLY A 353 -1.64 -13.15 -20.29
CA GLY A 353 -0.90 -14.18 -21.01
C GLY A 353 -1.72 -14.99 -22.00
N LYS A 354 -2.98 -14.63 -22.29
CA LYS A 354 -3.79 -15.36 -23.26
C LYS A 354 -3.09 -15.42 -24.62
N GLY A 355 -2.78 -16.64 -25.07
CA GLY A 355 -2.05 -16.88 -26.33
C GLY A 355 -0.54 -16.60 -26.26
N ARG A 356 0.00 -16.32 -25.07
CA ARG A 356 1.41 -16.03 -24.81
C ARG A 356 1.96 -17.01 -23.78
N ARG A 357 3.29 -17.20 -23.74
CA ARG A 357 3.92 -18.02 -22.69
C ARG A 357 4.02 -17.22 -21.40
N THR A 358 3.54 -17.79 -20.31
CA THR A 358 3.50 -17.14 -18.99
C THR A 358 4.51 -17.74 -18.01
N TRP A 359 5.11 -16.87 -17.22
CA TRP A 359 6.06 -17.19 -16.17
C TRP A 359 5.58 -16.61 -14.85
N ALA A 360 5.43 -17.44 -13.83
CA ALA A 360 5.20 -17.02 -12.46
C ALA A 360 6.47 -17.24 -11.64
N VAL A 361 7.13 -16.16 -11.24
CA VAL A 361 8.33 -16.15 -10.40
C VAL A 361 7.90 -15.79 -8.99
N LEU A 362 7.74 -16.81 -8.14
CA LEU A 362 7.08 -16.70 -6.85
C LEU A 362 8.04 -17.03 -5.70
N GLY A 363 8.05 -16.20 -4.67
CA GLY A 363 8.76 -16.46 -3.42
C GLY A 363 7.81 -16.73 -2.25
N HIS A 364 8.37 -16.93 -1.06
CA HIS A 364 7.57 -17.26 0.11
C HIS A 364 6.59 -16.14 0.51
N MET A 365 5.46 -16.54 1.08
CA MET A 365 4.48 -15.71 1.79
C MET A 365 4.80 -15.72 3.29
N ALA A 366 4.91 -14.55 3.91
CA ALA A 366 5.28 -14.39 5.32
C ALA A 366 4.04 -14.44 6.23
N GLU A 367 4.27 -14.62 7.54
CA GLU A 367 3.27 -14.44 8.61
C GLU A 367 2.03 -15.35 8.50
N LEU A 368 2.20 -16.54 7.90
CA LEU A 368 1.13 -17.55 7.76
C LEU A 368 1.04 -18.54 8.92
N GLY A 369 2.05 -18.60 9.80
CA GLY A 369 2.09 -19.60 10.88
C GLY A 369 2.00 -21.04 10.34
N ASP A 370 1.19 -21.87 11.01
CA ASP A 370 1.03 -23.29 10.69
C ASP A 370 0.36 -23.54 9.32
N GLU A 371 -0.36 -22.55 8.77
CA GLU A 371 -1.01 -22.63 7.46
C GLU A 371 -0.03 -22.44 6.28
N GLY A 372 1.23 -22.12 6.57
CA GLY A 372 2.25 -21.83 5.55
C GLY A 372 2.35 -22.91 4.48
N LEU A 373 2.45 -24.18 4.87
CA LEU A 373 2.56 -25.29 3.91
C LEU A 373 1.32 -25.37 3.01
N ALA A 374 0.13 -25.41 3.60
CA ALA A 374 -1.12 -25.59 2.88
C ALA A 374 -1.37 -24.44 1.88
N GLU A 375 -1.08 -23.20 2.28
CA GLU A 375 -1.30 -22.03 1.43
C GLU A 375 -0.29 -21.92 0.27
N HIS A 376 0.99 -22.21 0.49
CA HIS A 376 1.98 -22.24 -0.61
C HIS A 376 1.64 -23.35 -1.61
N ASP A 377 1.32 -24.54 -1.10
CA ASP A 377 0.90 -25.69 -1.89
C ASP A 377 -0.37 -25.38 -2.71
N ALA A 378 -1.35 -24.69 -2.13
CA ALA A 378 -2.55 -24.22 -2.84
C ALA A 378 -2.25 -23.20 -3.95
N VAL A 379 -1.30 -22.28 -3.73
CA VAL A 379 -0.85 -21.32 -4.77
C VAL A 379 -0.16 -22.04 -5.92
N GLY A 380 0.70 -23.03 -5.62
CA GLY A 380 1.35 -23.88 -6.62
C GLY A 380 0.35 -24.60 -7.52
N ARG A 381 -0.64 -25.27 -6.91
CA ARG A 381 -1.75 -25.92 -7.65
C ARG A 381 -2.52 -24.93 -8.52
N LEU A 382 -2.80 -23.74 -8.00
CA LEU A 382 -3.55 -22.73 -8.74
C LEU A 382 -2.80 -22.28 -10.00
N ALA A 383 -1.49 -22.13 -9.95
CA ALA A 383 -0.69 -21.78 -11.13
C ALA A 383 -0.91 -22.79 -12.27
N VAL A 384 -0.92 -24.10 -11.95
CA VAL A 384 -1.20 -25.16 -12.92
C VAL A 384 -2.65 -25.09 -13.43
N ARG A 385 -3.64 -24.93 -12.54
CA ARG A 385 -5.06 -24.84 -12.93
C ARG A 385 -5.37 -23.64 -13.84
N LEU A 386 -4.59 -22.57 -13.71
CA LEU A 386 -4.69 -21.38 -14.57
C LEU A 386 -3.88 -21.51 -15.87
N ASN A 387 -3.28 -22.68 -16.12
CA ASN A 387 -2.41 -22.96 -17.27
C ASN A 387 -1.22 -22.01 -17.37
N VAL A 388 -0.63 -21.63 -16.22
CA VAL A 388 0.63 -20.90 -16.21
C VAL A 388 1.73 -21.82 -16.75
N ASN A 389 2.46 -21.39 -17.77
CA ASN A 389 3.37 -22.29 -18.49
C ASN A 389 4.63 -22.63 -17.71
N LYS A 390 5.13 -21.70 -16.90
CA LYS A 390 6.36 -21.87 -16.11
C LYS A 390 6.18 -21.30 -14.70
N LEU A 391 6.45 -22.09 -13.67
CA LEU A 391 6.51 -21.67 -12.27
C LEU A 391 7.95 -21.74 -11.77
N VAL A 392 8.51 -20.61 -11.33
CA VAL A 392 9.81 -20.53 -10.68
C VAL A 392 9.59 -20.20 -9.21
N ALA A 393 9.74 -21.19 -8.34
CA ALA A 393 9.77 -21.00 -6.90
C ALA A 393 11.14 -20.48 -6.46
N VAL A 394 11.21 -19.38 -5.73
CA VAL A 394 12.46 -18.72 -5.35
C VAL A 394 12.61 -18.63 -3.83
N GLY A 395 13.72 -19.16 -3.31
CA GLY A 395 14.10 -19.01 -1.91
C GLY A 395 14.20 -20.32 -1.14
N GLY A 396 13.95 -20.25 0.18
CA GLY A 396 14.13 -21.36 1.11
C GLY A 396 13.05 -22.46 1.05
N ARG A 397 12.88 -23.18 2.15
CA ARG A 397 11.98 -24.34 2.25
C ARG A 397 10.53 -23.99 1.95
N GLU A 398 10.06 -22.84 2.39
CA GLU A 398 8.69 -22.39 2.20
C GLU A 398 8.37 -22.18 0.72
N ALA A 399 9.34 -21.69 -0.06
CA ALA A 399 9.17 -21.53 -1.49
C ALA A 399 9.05 -22.88 -2.22
N SER A 400 9.75 -23.93 -1.76
CA SER A 400 9.67 -25.26 -2.40
C SER A 400 8.29 -25.89 -2.28
N TRP A 401 7.47 -25.48 -1.30
CA TRP A 401 6.07 -25.92 -1.21
C TRP A 401 5.21 -25.42 -2.38
N LEU A 402 5.55 -24.28 -3.01
CA LEU A 402 4.90 -23.83 -4.25
C LEU A 402 5.15 -24.83 -5.38
N GLN A 403 6.39 -25.28 -5.54
CA GLN A 403 6.77 -26.26 -6.55
C GLN A 403 6.12 -27.62 -6.28
N LEU A 404 6.10 -28.06 -5.02
CA LEU A 404 5.45 -29.30 -4.61
C LEU A 404 3.96 -29.31 -4.98
N GLY A 405 3.25 -28.21 -4.74
CA GLY A 405 1.85 -28.07 -5.12
C GLY A 405 1.63 -28.14 -6.63
N ALA A 406 2.51 -27.52 -7.43
CA ALA A 406 2.44 -27.61 -8.87
C ALA A 406 2.70 -29.03 -9.39
N TYR A 407 3.68 -29.74 -8.83
CA TYR A 407 3.94 -31.15 -9.18
C TYR A 407 2.74 -32.04 -8.87
N ASN A 408 2.13 -31.87 -7.69
CA ASN A 408 0.98 -32.67 -7.28
C ASN A 408 -0.28 -32.41 -8.12
N GLU A 409 -0.45 -31.21 -8.68
CA GLU A 409 -1.60 -30.89 -9.55
C GLU A 409 -1.45 -31.44 -10.96
N GLY A 410 -0.21 -31.71 -11.41
CA GLY A 410 0.05 -32.30 -12.73
C GLY A 410 1.01 -31.52 -13.62
N SER A 411 1.82 -30.61 -13.08
CA SER A 411 3.00 -30.11 -13.80
C SER A 411 4.10 -31.17 -13.74
N TRP A 412 4.71 -31.54 -14.87
CA TRP A 412 5.76 -32.58 -14.91
C TRP A 412 6.98 -32.06 -15.67
N GLY A 413 8.18 -32.27 -15.12
CA GLY A 413 9.44 -31.87 -15.77
C GLY A 413 9.85 -30.41 -15.52
N GLU A 414 10.20 -29.69 -16.58
CA GLU A 414 10.80 -28.34 -16.54
C GLU A 414 9.79 -27.18 -16.41
N GLU A 415 8.50 -27.49 -16.29
CA GLU A 415 7.43 -26.50 -16.15
C GLU A 415 7.41 -25.86 -14.76
N SER A 416 7.96 -26.53 -13.74
CA SER A 416 8.09 -25.98 -12.39
C SER A 416 9.50 -26.21 -11.84
N VAL A 417 10.17 -25.14 -11.43
CA VAL A 417 11.57 -25.15 -11.00
C VAL A 417 11.70 -24.44 -9.65
N HIS A 418 12.56 -24.95 -8.76
CA HIS A 418 12.93 -24.29 -7.50
C HIS A 418 14.37 -23.81 -7.58
N VAL A 419 14.60 -22.54 -7.25
CA VAL A 419 15.92 -21.90 -7.26
C VAL A 419 16.22 -21.25 -5.91
N SER A 420 17.51 -21.12 -5.59
CA SER A 420 17.98 -20.67 -4.27
C SER A 420 17.62 -19.22 -3.95
N ASP A 421 17.71 -18.33 -4.95
CA ASP A 421 17.67 -16.90 -4.74
C ASP A 421 17.28 -16.13 -6.02
N ALA A 422 17.17 -14.81 -5.88
CA ALA A 422 16.82 -13.89 -6.96
C ALA A 422 17.82 -13.94 -8.14
N GLN A 423 19.12 -14.14 -7.88
CA GLN A 423 20.13 -14.19 -8.94
C GLN A 423 19.97 -15.46 -9.79
N ALA A 424 19.76 -16.61 -9.16
CA ALA A 424 19.47 -17.85 -9.86
C ALA A 424 18.19 -17.76 -10.70
N ALA A 425 17.16 -17.05 -10.21
CA ALA A 425 15.96 -16.79 -10.99
C ALA A 425 16.23 -15.90 -12.22
N ILE A 426 17.05 -14.84 -12.06
CA ILE A 426 17.48 -13.96 -13.16
C ILE A 426 18.23 -14.75 -14.24
N ASP A 427 19.18 -15.59 -13.85
CA ASP A 427 20.00 -16.35 -14.79
C ASP A 427 19.16 -17.36 -15.59
N LEU A 428 18.20 -18.02 -14.94
CA LEU A 428 17.22 -18.88 -15.61
C LEU A 428 16.38 -18.09 -16.61
N LEU A 429 15.79 -16.97 -16.19
CA LEU A 429 14.92 -16.15 -17.04
C LEU A 429 15.69 -15.58 -18.25
N ARG A 430 16.95 -15.15 -18.08
CA ARG A 430 17.79 -14.68 -19.19
C ARG A 430 18.06 -15.75 -20.24
N SER A 431 18.19 -17.01 -19.83
CA SER A 431 18.49 -18.10 -20.75
C SER A 431 17.26 -18.62 -21.49
N GLU A 432 16.07 -18.45 -20.92
CA GLU A 432 14.84 -19.06 -21.45
C GLU A 432 13.75 -18.11 -21.95
N LEU A 433 13.76 -16.83 -21.55
CA LEU A 433 12.75 -15.87 -21.98
C LEU A 433 12.81 -15.63 -23.49
N ARG A 434 11.63 -15.54 -24.08
CA ARG A 434 11.46 -15.30 -25.53
C ARG A 434 10.60 -14.07 -25.75
N PRO A 435 10.74 -13.39 -26.92
CA PRO A 435 9.82 -12.34 -27.33
C PRO A 435 8.37 -12.78 -27.19
N GLY A 436 7.55 -11.95 -26.55
CA GLY A 436 6.15 -12.24 -26.28
C GLY A 436 5.88 -12.96 -24.95
N ASP A 437 6.89 -13.35 -24.17
CA ASP A 437 6.65 -13.93 -22.83
C ASP A 437 6.05 -12.88 -21.86
N VAL A 438 5.25 -13.35 -20.88
CA VAL A 438 4.73 -12.53 -19.77
C VAL A 438 5.26 -13.07 -18.46
N VAL A 439 5.96 -12.24 -17.67
CA VAL A 439 6.63 -12.64 -16.44
C VAL A 439 6.03 -11.91 -15.25
N LEU A 440 5.38 -12.63 -14.35
CA LEU A 440 4.95 -12.13 -13.05
C LEU A 440 6.04 -12.40 -12.01
N VAL A 441 6.39 -11.39 -11.22
CA VAL A 441 7.29 -11.53 -10.08
C VAL A 441 6.57 -11.13 -8.80
N LYS A 442 6.50 -12.03 -7.80
CA LYS A 442 5.77 -11.78 -6.56
C LYS A 442 6.32 -12.58 -5.37
N ALA A 443 6.52 -11.91 -4.24
CA ALA A 443 6.90 -12.53 -2.97
C ALA A 443 6.63 -11.59 -1.80
N SER A 444 6.84 -12.08 -0.58
CA SER A 444 6.95 -11.22 0.60
C SER A 444 8.13 -10.27 0.47
N ARG A 445 8.02 -9.10 1.12
CA ARG A 445 9.04 -8.03 1.05
C ARG A 445 10.45 -8.52 1.41
N SER A 446 10.56 -9.43 2.38
CA SER A 446 11.82 -10.01 2.87
C SER A 446 12.62 -10.77 1.82
N VAL A 447 11.98 -11.24 0.74
CA VAL A 447 12.64 -12.02 -0.30
C VAL A 447 13.40 -11.14 -1.30
N GLY A 448 12.99 -9.88 -1.46
CA GLY A 448 13.68 -8.94 -2.35
C GLY A 448 13.49 -9.21 -3.85
N LEU A 449 12.41 -9.88 -4.25
CA LEU A 449 12.19 -10.26 -5.66
C LEU A 449 11.93 -9.08 -6.60
N GLU A 450 11.68 -7.87 -6.10
CA GLU A 450 11.58 -6.69 -6.96
C GLU A 450 12.83 -6.50 -7.83
N SER A 451 13.98 -6.93 -7.32
CA SER A 451 15.27 -6.88 -8.02
C SER A 451 15.25 -7.70 -9.30
N VAL A 452 14.59 -8.87 -9.30
CA VAL A 452 14.43 -9.72 -10.49
C VAL A 452 13.72 -8.94 -11.61
N ALA A 453 12.57 -8.37 -11.30
CA ALA A 453 11.81 -7.59 -12.28
C ALA A 453 12.57 -6.36 -12.76
N GLN A 454 13.26 -5.64 -11.85
CA GLN A 454 14.07 -4.48 -12.19
C GLN A 454 15.24 -4.83 -13.11
N THR A 455 15.97 -5.92 -12.82
CA THR A 455 17.06 -6.40 -13.66
C THR A 455 16.55 -6.82 -15.05
N LEU A 456 15.44 -7.56 -15.12
CA LEU A 456 14.86 -7.97 -16.39
C LEU A 456 14.43 -6.78 -17.26
N VAL A 457 13.96 -5.69 -16.65
CA VAL A 457 13.65 -4.45 -17.38
C VAL A 457 14.95 -3.75 -17.81
N ALA A 458 15.95 -3.66 -16.94
CA ALA A 458 17.22 -2.97 -17.21
C ALA A 458 18.10 -3.64 -18.29
N ASP A 459 18.07 -4.97 -18.41
CA ASP A 459 18.90 -5.72 -19.36
C ASP A 459 18.73 -5.26 -20.82
N THR A 460 17.57 -4.70 -21.16
CA THR A 460 17.29 -4.17 -22.50
C THR A 460 17.97 -2.82 -22.77
N ALA A 461 18.24 -2.01 -21.74
CA ALA A 461 18.94 -0.72 -21.89
C ALA A 461 20.43 -0.91 -22.22
N ALA A 462 21.05 -1.99 -21.74
CA ALA A 462 22.45 -2.32 -22.03
C ALA A 462 22.63 -2.96 -23.42
N GLY A 463 21.65 -3.75 -23.88
CA GLY A 463 21.67 -4.37 -25.21
C GLY A 463 21.54 -3.38 -26.37
N THR A 464 20.86 -2.25 -26.17
CA THR A 464 20.74 -1.19 -27.19
C THR A 464 21.98 -0.29 -27.31
N ALA A 465 22.84 -0.21 -26.29
CA ALA A 465 24.05 0.62 -26.32
C ALA A 465 25.22 -0.02 -27.08
N THR A 466 25.18 -1.33 -27.33
CA THR A 466 26.25 -2.08 -28.02
C THR A 466 25.96 -2.37 -29.50
N GLY A 467 24.74 -2.10 -29.98
CA GLY A 467 24.35 -2.32 -31.39
C GLY A 467 24.56 -1.14 -32.35
N GLY A 468 25.21 -0.06 -31.89
CA GLY A 468 25.32 1.22 -32.63
C GLY A 468 26.69 1.54 -33.22
N VAL A 469 27.64 0.59 -33.25
CA VAL A 469 28.95 0.79 -33.87
C VAL A 469 29.30 -0.44 -34.72
N ASP A 470 28.75 -0.50 -35.93
CA ASP A 470 29.48 -0.97 -37.11
C ASP A 470 28.62 -0.83 -38.37
N ALA A 471 28.91 0.23 -39.14
CA ALA A 471 28.62 0.32 -40.56
C ALA A 471 29.59 1.34 -41.20
N ARG A 472 30.75 0.85 -41.64
CA ARG A 472 31.44 1.32 -42.84
C ARG A 472 31.95 0.14 -43.64
#